data_AF-A0A3N4IQJ8-F1
#
_entry.id   AF-A0A3N4IQJ8-F1
#
_cell.length_a   1.000
_cell.length_b   1.000
_cell.length_c   1.000
_cell.angle_alpha   90.00
_cell.angle_beta   90.00
_cell.angle_gamma   90.00
#
_symmetry.space_group_name_H-M   'P 1'
#
loop_
_entity.id
_entity.type
_entity.pdbx_description
1 polymer ?
#
loop_
_entity_poly.entity_id
_entity_poly.type
_entity_poly.pdbx_seq_one_letter_code
_entity_poly.pdbx_strand_id
1 'polypeptide(L)'
;MPPKATSKPFDKSKGFESDMAQEQTTVTYAVSMGNPLVSRDPAKKFAYQVSIPYSELTPGTILEDRIFTSKVLLICRNLHRDELLASKKWKCLGTCGNDAKEIKFGYTVLMGPPKGTHGMGGPGEGALPLFLDDAAVPFCGEESCFQKTKVALESIHARNLLDLRLCENCGKGGDGIKKCSRCKSVVYCSPECQSKRWREHKKECSPP
;
A
#
# COMPACT_ATOMS: atom_id res chain seq x y z
N MET A 1 1.61 -26.45 -3.79
CA MET A 1 0.42 -26.18 -2.95
C MET A 1 0.52 -24.72 -2.50
N PRO A 2 -0.53 -23.89 -2.64
CA PRO A 2 -0.47 -22.55 -2.07
C PRO A 2 -0.40 -22.65 -0.53
N PRO A 3 0.37 -21.78 0.15
CA PRO A 3 0.64 -21.90 1.58
C PRO A 3 -0.58 -21.55 2.45
N LYS A 4 -0.57 -22.04 3.69
CA LYS A 4 -1.65 -21.96 4.70
C LYS A 4 -1.81 -20.55 5.31
N ALA A 5 -1.92 -19.51 4.50
CA ALA A 5 -2.34 -18.20 5.00
C ALA A 5 -3.86 -18.22 5.28
N THR A 6 -4.30 -17.53 6.34
CA THR A 6 -5.73 -17.44 6.68
C THR A 6 -6.13 -15.99 6.84
N SER A 7 -7.39 -15.69 6.53
CA SER A 7 -7.92 -14.33 6.60
C SER A 7 -9.35 -14.31 7.15
N LYS A 8 -9.69 -13.20 7.83
CA LYS A 8 -11.05 -12.93 8.34
C LYS A 8 -11.40 -11.45 8.13
N PRO A 9 -12.71 -11.11 7.96
CA PRO A 9 -13.15 -9.72 7.94
C PRO A 9 -12.75 -8.98 9.21
N PHE A 10 -12.32 -7.71 9.06
CA PHE A 10 -11.90 -6.92 10.21
C PHE A 10 -13.09 -6.33 11.00
N ASP A 11 -13.20 -6.70 12.28
CA ASP A 11 -14.20 -6.16 13.21
C ASP A 11 -13.60 -4.99 14.01
N LYS A 12 -14.22 -3.80 13.89
CA LYS A 12 -13.77 -2.57 14.56
C LYS A 12 -14.09 -2.53 16.06
N SER A 13 -14.89 -3.47 16.58
CA SER A 13 -15.38 -3.48 17.96
C SER A 13 -14.52 -4.30 18.93
N LYS A 14 -13.56 -5.08 18.43
CA LYS A 14 -12.69 -5.93 19.25
C LYS A 14 -11.28 -5.35 19.37
N GLY A 15 -10.80 -5.24 20.60
CA GLY A 15 -9.43 -4.87 20.92
C GLY A 15 -8.42 -5.92 20.43
N PHE A 16 -7.15 -5.52 20.37
CA PHE A 16 -6.03 -6.36 19.93
C PHE A 16 -5.73 -7.41 21.02
N GLU A 17 -6.33 -8.60 20.92
CA GLU A 17 -5.98 -9.72 21.78
C GLU A 17 -4.64 -10.33 21.33
N SER A 18 -3.64 -10.24 22.20
CA SER A 18 -2.30 -10.78 21.98
C SER A 18 -2.21 -12.20 22.51
N ASP A 19 -2.26 -13.19 21.61
CA ASP A 19 -1.86 -14.56 21.92
C ASP A 19 -0.41 -14.82 21.48
N MET A 20 0.37 -15.38 22.39
CA MET A 20 1.75 -15.78 22.17
C MET A 20 1.82 -17.06 21.33
N ALA A 21 2.16 -16.92 20.03
CA ALA A 21 2.82 -17.96 19.25
C ALA A 21 3.71 -17.28 18.19
N GLN A 22 5.03 -17.33 18.37
CA GLN A 22 6.05 -16.61 17.61
C GLN A 22 6.26 -17.10 16.15
N GLU A 23 5.27 -17.74 15.51
CA GLU A 23 5.42 -18.31 14.16
C GLU A 23 4.62 -17.59 13.04
N GLN A 24 3.78 -16.62 13.39
CA GLN A 24 2.99 -15.86 12.41
C GLN A 24 3.06 -14.35 12.67
N THR A 25 2.99 -13.57 11.58
CA THR A 25 2.76 -12.12 11.61
C THR A 25 1.34 -11.83 11.16
N THR A 26 0.64 -10.96 11.88
CA THR A 26 -0.70 -10.49 11.50
C THR A 26 -0.61 -9.15 10.79
N VAL A 27 -1.24 -9.06 9.62
CA VAL A 27 -1.25 -7.88 8.75
C VAL A 27 -2.68 -7.38 8.62
N THR A 28 -2.86 -6.06 8.79
CA THR A 28 -4.12 -5.41 8.45
C THR A 28 -4.07 -4.97 6.99
N TYR A 29 -4.79 -5.68 6.13
CA TYR A 29 -4.87 -5.40 4.70
C TYR A 29 -6.16 -4.65 4.39
N ALA A 30 -6.04 -3.37 4.05
CA ALA A 30 -7.12 -2.56 3.52
C ALA A 30 -6.97 -2.43 2.00
N VAL A 31 -8.09 -2.50 1.28
CA VAL A 31 -8.10 -2.33 -0.17
C VAL A 31 -9.30 -1.50 -0.61
N SER A 32 -9.05 -0.52 -1.47
CA SER A 32 -10.07 0.32 -2.06
C SER A 32 -10.35 -0.10 -3.51
N MET A 33 -11.61 -0.41 -3.80
CA MET A 33 -12.07 -0.86 -5.12
C MET A 33 -12.59 0.30 -5.98
N GLY A 34 -12.29 0.29 -7.28
CA GLY A 34 -12.85 1.23 -8.26
C GLY A 34 -11.85 2.25 -8.76
N ASN A 35 -12.29 3.47 -9.10
CA ASN A 35 -11.39 4.53 -9.57
C ASN A 35 -10.61 5.13 -8.39
N PRO A 36 -9.29 4.91 -8.31
CA PRO A 36 -8.54 5.38 -7.16
C PRO A 36 -8.24 6.90 -7.26
N LEU A 37 -8.55 7.55 -8.40
CA LEU A 37 -8.41 9.00 -8.59
C LEU A 37 -9.56 9.83 -8.01
N VAL A 38 -10.77 9.26 -7.91
CA VAL A 38 -12.02 10.06 -7.86
C VAL A 38 -12.83 9.85 -6.58
N SER A 39 -12.54 8.85 -5.74
CA SER A 39 -13.41 8.59 -4.59
C SER A 39 -12.74 7.88 -3.41
N ARG A 40 -12.87 8.45 -2.22
CA ARG A 40 -12.68 7.77 -0.92
C ARG A 40 -14.00 7.22 -0.40
N ASP A 41 -14.84 6.67 -1.28
CA ASP A 41 -16.13 6.08 -0.90
C ASP A 41 -15.92 4.92 0.08
N PRO A 42 -16.38 5.05 1.34
CA PRO A 42 -16.22 4.00 2.34
C PRO A 42 -16.90 2.69 1.93
N ALA A 43 -17.96 2.75 1.11
CA ALA A 43 -18.68 1.58 0.63
C ALA A 43 -17.87 0.75 -0.39
N LYS A 44 -16.71 1.26 -0.84
CA LYS A 44 -15.78 0.57 -1.74
C LYS A 44 -14.47 0.19 -1.05
N LYS A 45 -14.38 0.37 0.27
CA LYS A 45 -13.22 0.00 1.07
C LYS A 45 -13.48 -1.31 1.81
N PHE A 46 -12.53 -2.23 1.68
CA PHE A 46 -12.54 -3.53 2.33
C PHE A 46 -11.34 -3.62 3.26
N ALA A 47 -11.47 -4.35 4.37
CA ALA A 47 -10.41 -4.52 5.35
C ALA A 47 -10.41 -5.94 5.92
N TYR A 48 -9.22 -6.53 5.96
CA TYR A 48 -8.99 -7.92 6.32
C TYR A 48 -7.87 -8.01 7.34
N GLN A 49 -8.00 -8.96 8.26
CA GLN A 49 -6.87 -9.44 9.05
C GLN A 49 -6.31 -10.67 8.37
N VAL A 50 -5.02 -10.65 8.05
CA VAL A 50 -4.33 -11.75 7.37
C VAL A 50 -3.19 -12.23 8.25
N SER A 51 -3.25 -13.50 8.64
CA SER A 51 -2.17 -14.15 9.40
C SER A 51 -1.24 -14.86 8.43
N ILE A 52 0.02 -14.45 8.43
CA ILE A 52 1.05 -14.92 7.50
C ILE A 52 2.17 -15.61 8.30
N PRO A 53 2.48 -16.89 8.03
CA PRO A 53 3.60 -17.57 8.64
C PRO A 53 4.94 -16.88 8.35
N TYR A 54 5.84 -16.76 9.34
CA TYR A 54 7.17 -16.17 9.11
C TYR A 54 7.99 -16.92 8.05
N SER A 55 7.74 -18.21 7.84
CA SER A 55 8.35 -19.01 6.77
C SER A 55 8.06 -18.47 5.36
N GLU A 56 6.92 -17.80 5.15
CA GLU A 56 6.58 -17.15 3.89
C GLU A 56 7.31 -15.79 3.71
N LEU A 57 7.85 -15.27 4.80
CA LEU A 57 8.43 -13.93 4.91
C LEU A 57 9.96 -13.90 4.84
N THR A 58 10.62 -15.03 4.51
CA THR A 58 12.09 -15.22 4.51
C THR A 58 12.90 -13.94 4.23
N PRO A 59 13.73 -13.48 5.21
CA PRO A 59 14.60 -12.31 5.05
C PRO A 59 15.85 -12.63 4.20
N GLY A 60 16.28 -11.70 3.35
CA GLY A 60 17.71 -11.50 3.00
C GLY A 60 18.11 -10.01 2.95
N THR A 61 18.95 -9.54 3.89
CA THR A 61 19.62 -8.21 4.08
C THR A 61 18.90 -6.90 3.68
N ILE A 62 18.70 -5.96 4.63
CA ILE A 62 18.32 -4.50 4.67
C ILE A 62 17.69 -3.82 3.43
N LEU A 63 17.96 -4.25 2.20
CA LEU A 63 17.16 -4.03 0.97
C LEU A 63 15.70 -4.60 1.07
N GLU A 64 15.29 -5.09 2.25
CA GLU A 64 14.21 -6.03 2.51
C GLU A 64 12.81 -5.43 2.71
N ASP A 65 12.66 -4.17 3.11
CA ASP A 65 11.32 -3.64 3.42
C ASP A 65 10.38 -3.64 2.20
N ARG A 66 10.92 -3.40 1.00
CA ARG A 66 10.14 -3.42 -0.26
C ARG A 66 9.82 -4.84 -0.73
N ILE A 67 10.74 -5.78 -0.54
CA ILE A 67 10.55 -7.19 -0.94
C ILE A 67 9.52 -7.85 -0.01
N PHE A 68 9.65 -7.61 1.30
CA PHE A 68 8.72 -8.07 2.31
C PHE A 68 7.31 -7.53 2.08
N THR A 69 7.17 -6.21 1.88
CA THR A 69 5.87 -5.59 1.55
C THR A 69 5.29 -6.17 0.26
N SER A 70 6.12 -6.41 -0.77
CA SER A 70 5.67 -6.99 -2.04
C SER A 70 5.18 -8.43 -1.88
N LYS A 71 5.86 -9.25 -1.07
CA LYS A 71 5.44 -10.63 -0.75
C LYS A 71 4.13 -10.64 0.02
N VAL A 72 4.02 -9.83 1.07
CA VAL A 72 2.79 -9.71 1.88
C VAL A 72 1.62 -9.26 1.01
N LEU A 73 1.82 -8.24 0.16
CA LEU A 73 0.79 -7.78 -0.78
C LEU A 73 0.37 -8.88 -1.74
N LEU A 74 1.30 -9.64 -2.30
CA LEU A 74 0.95 -10.72 -3.21
C LEU A 74 0.07 -11.77 -2.53
N ILE A 75 0.38 -12.12 -1.28
CA ILE A 75 -0.42 -13.04 -0.46
C ILE A 75 -1.82 -12.44 -0.25
N CYS A 76 -1.91 -11.22 0.28
CA CYS A 76 -3.19 -10.56 0.52
C CYS A 76 -4.04 -10.43 -0.75
N ARG A 77 -3.44 -10.01 -1.85
CA ARG A 77 -4.11 -9.87 -3.15
C ARG A 77 -4.66 -11.19 -3.65
N ASN A 78 -3.89 -12.26 -3.56
CA ASN A 78 -4.32 -13.58 -4.03
C ASN A 78 -5.42 -14.16 -3.15
N LEU A 79 -5.34 -13.99 -1.83
CA LEU A 79 -6.37 -14.45 -0.89
C LEU A 79 -7.72 -13.77 -1.13
N HIS A 80 -7.72 -12.48 -1.48
CA HIS A 80 -8.95 -11.68 -1.53
C HIS A 80 -9.43 -11.33 -2.94
N ARG A 81 -8.69 -11.71 -3.99
CA ARG A 81 -8.98 -11.32 -5.38
C ARG A 81 -10.42 -11.65 -5.79
N ASP A 82 -10.80 -12.91 -5.64
CA ASP A 82 -12.07 -13.41 -6.18
C ASP A 82 -13.25 -12.89 -5.36
N GLU A 83 -13.09 -12.80 -4.04
CA GLU A 83 -14.06 -12.19 -3.13
C GLU A 83 -14.32 -10.72 -3.48
N LEU A 84 -13.27 -9.94 -3.69
CA LEU A 84 -13.38 -8.51 -4.04
C LEU A 84 -14.10 -8.33 -5.37
N LEU A 85 -13.76 -9.12 -6.38
CA LEU A 85 -14.41 -9.08 -7.69
C LEU A 85 -15.89 -9.51 -7.60
N ALA A 86 -16.21 -10.53 -6.81
CA ALA A 86 -17.56 -11.04 -6.63
C ALA A 86 -18.43 -10.18 -5.70
N SER A 87 -17.83 -9.33 -4.87
CA SER A 87 -18.53 -8.55 -3.84
C SER A 87 -19.68 -7.69 -4.39
N LYS A 88 -19.53 -7.17 -5.61
CA LYS A 88 -20.50 -6.29 -6.28
C LYS A 88 -20.37 -6.43 -7.80
N LYS A 89 -21.39 -5.96 -8.53
CA LYS A 89 -21.30 -5.77 -9.99
C LYS A 89 -20.45 -4.55 -10.31
N TRP A 90 -19.15 -4.77 -10.51
CA TRP A 90 -18.21 -3.72 -10.85
C TRP A 90 -18.27 -3.36 -12.33
N LYS A 91 -18.12 -2.07 -12.62
CA LYS A 91 -17.96 -1.57 -14.00
C LYS A 91 -16.49 -1.39 -14.33
N CYS A 92 -16.15 -1.66 -15.59
CA CYS A 92 -14.82 -1.48 -16.12
C CYS A 92 -14.39 -0.01 -16.08
N LEU A 93 -13.19 0.25 -15.54
CA LEU A 93 -12.64 1.60 -15.50
C LEU A 93 -11.99 2.06 -16.81
N GLY A 94 -11.74 1.16 -17.75
CA GLY A 94 -11.16 1.46 -19.07
C GLY A 94 -12.07 2.26 -20.03
N THR A 95 -13.15 2.86 -19.52
CA THR A 95 -14.14 3.71 -20.21
C THR A 95 -15.10 3.02 -21.17
N CYS A 96 -15.16 1.68 -21.19
CA CYS A 96 -16.10 0.95 -22.05
C CYS A 96 -17.51 0.79 -21.43
N GLY A 97 -17.66 0.98 -20.13
CA GLY A 97 -18.95 0.83 -19.42
C GLY A 97 -19.42 -0.62 -19.20
N ASN A 98 -18.71 -1.60 -19.75
CA ASN A 98 -18.99 -3.02 -19.57
C ASN A 98 -18.75 -3.46 -18.12
N ASP A 99 -19.35 -4.61 -17.77
CA ASP A 99 -19.05 -5.26 -16.50
C ASP A 99 -17.58 -5.69 -16.45
N ALA A 100 -17.00 -5.53 -15.26
CA ALA A 100 -15.65 -5.97 -15.01
C ALA A 100 -15.62 -7.49 -14.83
N LYS A 101 -14.62 -8.11 -15.43
CA LYS A 101 -14.34 -9.55 -15.33
C LYS A 101 -13.07 -9.83 -14.54
N GLU A 102 -12.25 -8.81 -14.34
CA GLU A 102 -10.96 -8.91 -13.69
C GLU A 102 -10.68 -7.68 -12.83
N ILE A 103 -9.73 -7.83 -11.91
CA ILE A 103 -9.18 -6.74 -11.12
C ILE A 103 -7.65 -6.68 -11.25
N LYS A 104 -7.14 -5.45 -11.31
CA LYS A 104 -5.71 -5.17 -11.24
C LYS A 104 -5.41 -4.38 -9.98
N PHE A 105 -4.48 -4.92 -9.21
CA PHE A 105 -3.91 -4.20 -8.09
C PHE A 105 -2.76 -3.35 -8.58
N GLY A 106 -2.60 -2.15 -8.02
CA GLY A 106 -1.59 -1.25 -8.58
C GLY A 106 -1.06 -0.17 -7.66
N TYR A 107 -1.52 -0.08 -6.43
CA TYR A 107 -1.04 1.00 -5.58
C TYR A 107 -1.12 0.64 -4.09
N THR A 108 0.03 0.50 -3.44
CA THR A 108 0.08 0.26 -1.99
C THR A 108 0.76 1.42 -1.28
N VAL A 109 0.08 1.93 -0.26
CA VAL A 109 0.69 2.70 0.80
C VAL A 109 1.08 1.76 1.93
N LEU A 110 2.38 1.72 2.25
CA LEU A 110 2.78 1.26 3.57
C LEU A 110 2.51 2.41 4.54
N MET A 111 1.40 2.35 5.27
CA MET A 111 1.19 3.28 6.37
C MET A 111 1.98 2.74 7.54
N GLY A 112 2.85 3.59 8.11
CA GLY A 112 3.32 3.36 9.48
C GLY A 112 2.12 3.22 10.44
N PRO A 113 2.36 2.79 11.69
CA PRO A 113 1.28 2.52 12.63
C PRO A 113 0.35 3.75 12.76
N PRO A 114 -0.96 3.54 12.97
CA PRO A 114 -1.95 4.61 12.97
C PRO A 114 -1.55 5.73 13.95
N LYS A 115 -1.80 6.98 13.55
CA LYS A 115 -1.57 8.16 14.40
C LYS A 115 -2.25 7.95 15.76
N GLY A 116 -1.45 7.89 16.83
CA GLY A 116 -1.91 7.64 18.20
C GLY A 116 -1.14 6.54 18.94
N THR A 117 -0.39 5.68 18.24
CA THR A 117 0.47 4.67 18.87
C THR A 117 1.92 5.15 18.94
N HIS A 118 2.17 6.26 19.64
CA HIS A 118 3.52 6.58 20.12
C HIS A 118 3.71 5.88 21.48
N GLY A 119 3.78 4.55 21.44
CA GLY A 119 4.16 3.72 22.57
C GLY A 119 5.53 3.12 22.28
N MET A 120 6.46 3.43 23.17
CA MET A 120 7.83 2.91 23.32
C MET A 120 8.19 1.66 22.50
N GLY A 121 9.32 1.72 21.81
CA GLY A 121 9.97 0.53 21.25
C GLY A 121 11.47 0.74 21.26
N GLY A 122 12.11 0.34 22.35
CA GLY A 122 13.55 0.11 22.38
C GLY A 122 13.95 -1.04 21.45
N PRO A 123 15.25 -1.33 21.30
CA PRO A 123 15.71 -2.43 20.46
C PRO A 123 15.30 -3.77 21.09
N GLY A 124 14.23 -4.38 20.58
CA GLY A 124 13.81 -5.73 21.00
C GLY A 124 12.31 -6.03 21.07
N GLU A 125 11.40 -5.07 20.87
CA GLU A 125 9.97 -5.30 21.07
C GLU A 125 9.16 -5.26 19.76
N GLY A 126 8.59 -6.43 19.41
CA GLY A 126 7.32 -6.60 18.69
C GLY A 126 7.21 -6.02 17.28
N ALA A 127 7.21 -6.88 16.26
CA ALA A 127 6.92 -6.51 14.87
C ALA A 127 5.60 -5.73 14.79
N LEU A 128 5.68 -4.45 14.43
CA LEU A 128 4.51 -3.57 14.24
C LEU A 128 3.51 -4.23 13.27
N PRO A 129 2.19 -4.24 13.59
CA PRO A 129 1.21 -4.72 12.63
C PRO A 129 1.26 -3.83 11.38
N LEU A 130 1.64 -4.43 10.26
CA LEU A 130 1.73 -3.73 8.99
C LEU A 130 0.31 -3.35 8.56
N PHE A 131 0.06 -2.05 8.41
CA PHE A 131 -1.15 -1.57 7.76
C PHE A 131 -0.83 -1.32 6.29
N LEU A 132 -1.47 -2.09 5.42
CA LEU A 132 -1.34 -1.95 3.97
C LEU A 132 -2.64 -1.38 3.41
N ASP A 133 -2.57 -0.20 2.78
CA ASP A 133 -3.71 0.35 2.02
C ASP A 133 -3.43 0.17 0.52
N ASP A 134 -4.15 -0.73 -0.12
CA ASP A 134 -3.98 -1.11 -1.52
C ASP A 134 -5.14 -0.57 -2.38
N ALA A 135 -4.91 -0.49 -3.69
CA ALA A 135 -5.95 -0.11 -4.65
C ALA A 135 -6.14 -1.24 -5.67
N ALA A 136 -7.40 -1.60 -5.89
CA ALA A 136 -7.82 -2.60 -6.86
C ALA A 136 -8.78 -1.98 -7.88
N VAL A 137 -8.42 -2.07 -9.15
CA VAL A 137 -9.19 -1.48 -10.23
C VAL A 137 -9.88 -2.57 -11.06
N PRO A 138 -11.22 -2.54 -11.13
CA PRO A 138 -11.97 -3.47 -11.95
C PRO A 138 -11.91 -3.09 -13.45
N PHE A 139 -11.73 -4.08 -14.32
CA PHE A 139 -11.73 -3.91 -15.77
C PHE A 139 -12.32 -5.13 -16.50
N CYS A 140 -12.68 -4.95 -17.77
CA CYS A 140 -13.46 -5.93 -18.54
C CYS A 140 -12.64 -7.08 -19.16
N GLY A 141 -11.31 -7.10 -18.99
CA GLY A 141 -10.40 -8.06 -19.64
C GLY A 141 -9.78 -7.57 -20.95
N GLU A 142 -10.31 -6.51 -21.57
CA GLU A 142 -9.78 -5.97 -22.82
C GLU A 142 -8.48 -5.18 -22.60
N GLU A 143 -7.47 -5.45 -23.43
CA GLU A 143 -6.14 -4.85 -23.34
C GLU A 143 -6.19 -3.31 -23.41
N SER A 144 -7.03 -2.76 -24.31
CA SER A 144 -7.22 -1.32 -24.44
C SER A 144 -7.78 -0.66 -23.17
N CYS A 145 -8.65 -1.38 -22.45
CA CYS A 145 -9.20 -0.94 -21.18
C CYS A 145 -8.21 -1.12 -20.02
N PHE A 146 -7.35 -2.14 -20.09
CA PHE A 146 -6.28 -2.37 -19.14
C PHE A 146 -5.24 -1.25 -19.18
N GLN A 147 -4.79 -0.81 -20.36
CA GLN A 147 -3.81 0.27 -20.48
C GLN A 147 -4.30 1.59 -19.85
N LYS A 148 -5.58 1.95 -20.06
CA LYS A 148 -6.18 3.13 -19.41
C LYS A 148 -6.24 3.00 -17.89
N THR A 149 -6.57 1.80 -17.41
CA THR A 149 -6.59 1.46 -15.98
C THR A 149 -5.19 1.61 -15.36
N LYS A 150 -4.17 1.14 -16.06
CA LYS A 150 -2.76 1.24 -15.65
C LYS A 150 -2.32 2.70 -15.49
N VAL A 151 -2.64 3.57 -16.44
CA VAL A 151 -2.32 5.01 -16.35
C VAL A 151 -2.98 5.66 -15.13
N ALA A 152 -4.22 5.30 -14.81
CA ALA A 152 -4.90 5.80 -13.62
C ALA A 152 -4.23 5.33 -12.32
N LEU A 153 -3.72 4.09 -12.27
CA LEU A 153 -2.95 3.55 -11.14
C LEU A 153 -1.60 4.25 -10.96
N GLU A 154 -0.84 4.45 -12.05
CA GLU A 154 0.48 5.10 -12.03
C GLU A 154 0.40 6.57 -11.60
N SER A 155 -0.63 7.29 -12.05
CA SER A 155 -0.87 8.68 -11.68
C SER A 155 -1.08 8.87 -10.17
N ILE A 156 -1.56 7.83 -9.48
CA ILE A 156 -1.79 7.85 -8.03
C ILE A 156 -0.52 7.54 -7.27
N HIS A 157 0.33 6.66 -7.79
CA HIS A 157 1.62 6.42 -7.21
C HIS A 157 2.42 7.72 -7.07
N ALA A 158 2.41 8.55 -8.11
CA ALA A 158 2.97 9.89 -8.07
C ALA A 158 2.30 10.79 -7.01
N ARG A 159 0.95 10.86 -6.98
CA ARG A 159 0.22 11.73 -6.03
C ARG A 159 0.32 11.30 -4.56
N ASN A 160 0.38 10.02 -4.27
CA ASN A 160 0.44 9.56 -2.88
C ASN A 160 1.86 9.56 -2.32
N LEU A 161 2.91 9.46 -3.14
CA LEU A 161 4.27 9.84 -2.72
C LEU A 161 4.31 11.29 -2.20
N LEU A 162 3.52 12.17 -2.83
CA LEU A 162 3.29 13.55 -2.39
C LEU A 162 2.44 13.63 -1.10
N ASP A 163 1.33 12.87 -0.99
CA ASP A 163 0.39 12.95 0.14
C ASP A 163 0.90 12.29 1.44
N LEU A 164 1.66 11.20 1.33
CA LEU A 164 2.30 10.52 2.47
C LEU A 164 3.53 11.24 2.97
N ARG A 165 3.90 12.33 2.28
CA ARG A 165 5.13 13.07 2.48
C ARG A 165 6.32 12.12 2.64
N LEU A 166 6.47 11.11 1.80
CA LEU A 166 7.60 10.19 1.96
C LEU A 166 8.87 10.86 1.48
N CYS A 167 9.92 10.76 2.29
CA CYS A 167 11.22 11.28 1.91
C CYS A 167 11.69 10.63 0.59
N GLU A 168 11.93 11.44 -0.43
CA GLU A 168 12.36 11.01 -1.77
C GLU A 168 13.71 10.26 -1.75
N ASN A 169 14.50 10.42 -0.68
CA ASN A 169 15.77 9.71 -0.50
C ASN A 169 15.64 8.39 0.26
N CYS A 170 14.94 8.38 1.41
CA CYS A 170 14.94 7.25 2.33
C CYS A 170 13.58 6.55 2.49
N GLY A 171 12.53 7.05 1.84
CA GLY A 171 11.19 6.48 1.87
C GLY A 171 10.43 6.63 3.20
N LYS A 172 11.03 7.23 4.23
CA LYS A 172 10.39 7.43 5.54
C LYS A 172 9.39 8.59 5.50
N GLY A 173 8.20 8.37 6.08
CA GLY A 173 7.18 9.39 6.33
C GLY A 173 7.25 9.91 7.78
N GLY A 174 6.53 11.01 8.08
CA GLY A 174 6.48 11.58 9.43
C GLY A 174 6.19 13.09 9.47
N ASP A 175 6.03 13.62 10.68
CA ASP A 175 5.92 15.06 10.92
C ASP A 175 7.29 15.75 10.70
N GLY A 176 7.29 16.98 10.20
CA GLY A 176 8.53 17.76 9.95
C GLY A 176 9.16 17.59 8.55
N ILE A 177 8.54 16.83 7.66
CA ILE A 177 9.01 16.63 6.29
C ILE A 177 8.82 17.90 5.43
N LYS A 178 9.89 18.33 4.75
CA LYS A 178 9.94 19.59 3.99
C LYS A 178 9.90 19.36 2.49
N LYS A 179 9.12 20.17 1.77
CA LYS A 179 9.13 20.20 0.31
C LYS A 179 10.46 20.77 -0.20
N CYS A 180 10.91 20.30 -1.36
CA CYS A 180 11.96 20.98 -2.10
C CYS A 180 11.53 22.44 -2.35
N SER A 181 12.37 23.40 -1.95
CA SER A 181 12.06 24.83 -2.06
C SER A 181 11.90 25.31 -3.50
N ARG A 182 12.53 24.62 -4.46
CA ARG A 182 12.50 24.96 -5.89
C ARG A 182 11.26 24.42 -6.59
N CYS A 183 11.11 23.10 -6.68
CA CYS A 183 10.05 22.47 -7.46
C CYS A 183 8.75 22.22 -6.69
N LYS A 184 8.81 22.18 -5.35
CA LYS A 184 7.68 21.81 -4.47
C LYS A 184 7.04 20.45 -4.76
N SER A 185 7.62 19.63 -5.64
CA SER A 185 7.08 18.34 -6.12
C SER A 185 7.61 17.10 -5.38
N VAL A 186 8.73 17.21 -4.68
CA VAL A 186 9.29 16.14 -3.84
C VAL A 186 9.50 16.64 -2.42
N VAL A 187 9.61 15.71 -1.48
CA VAL A 187 9.80 16.04 -0.07
C VAL A 187 10.97 15.27 0.56
N TYR A 188 11.55 15.84 1.61
CA TYR A 188 12.67 15.25 2.33
C TYR A 188 12.46 15.37 3.83
N CYS A 189 12.80 14.30 4.57
CA CYS A 189 12.74 14.33 6.03
C CYS A 189 13.86 15.17 6.66
N SER A 190 14.95 15.43 5.91
CA SER A 190 16.07 16.23 6.41
C SER A 190 16.92 16.82 5.28
N PRO A 191 17.71 17.88 5.54
CA PRO A 191 18.66 18.44 4.57
C PRO A 191 19.70 17.42 4.08
N GLU A 192 20.09 16.47 4.94
CA GLU A 192 21.04 15.40 4.58
C GLU A 192 20.42 14.47 3.54
N CYS A 193 19.14 14.11 3.70
CA CYS A 193 18.41 13.31 2.72
C CYS A 193 18.25 14.05 1.38
N GLN A 194 17.97 15.36 1.42
CA GLN A 194 17.93 16.18 0.20
C GLN A 194 19.28 16.19 -0.50
N SER A 195 20.37 16.39 0.24
CA SER A 195 21.73 16.48 -0.30
C SER A 195 22.19 15.16 -0.93
N LYS A 196 21.87 14.03 -0.31
CA LYS A 196 22.16 12.69 -0.84
C LYS A 196 21.47 12.43 -2.18
N ARG A 197 20.20 12.83 -2.32
CA ARG A 197 19.41 12.62 -3.55
C ARG A 197 19.60 13.73 -4.59
N TRP A 198 20.25 14.84 -4.24
CA TRP A 198 20.34 16.04 -5.07
C TRP A 198 20.94 15.80 -6.44
N ARG A 199 21.94 14.91 -6.56
CA ARG A 199 22.62 14.60 -7.83
C ARG A 199 21.65 14.09 -8.90
N GLU A 200 20.65 13.31 -8.50
CA GLU A 200 19.62 12.75 -9.39
C GLU A 200 18.46 13.74 -9.52
N HIS A 201 17.94 14.23 -8.38
CA HIS A 201 16.81 15.15 -8.37
C HIS A 201 17.04 16.42 -9.19
N LYS A 202 18.27 16.98 -9.19
CA LYS A 202 18.57 18.23 -9.93
C LYS A 202 18.31 18.14 -11.44
N LYS A 203 18.32 16.93 -12.02
CA LYS A 203 18.05 16.71 -13.44
C LYS A 203 16.58 16.93 -13.81
N GLU A 204 15.70 16.71 -12.84
CA GLU A 204 14.24 16.75 -13.00
C GLU A 204 13.62 17.92 -12.20
N CYS A 205 14.44 18.70 -11.51
CA CYS A 205 13.99 19.78 -10.63
C CYS A 205 13.71 21.07 -11.42
N SER A 206 12.43 21.34 -11.68
CA SER A 206 11.95 22.59 -12.28
C SER A 206 11.00 23.35 -11.33
N PRO A 207 10.99 24.70 -11.33
CA PRO A 207 9.95 25.47 -10.66
C PRO A 207 8.55 25.09 -11.20
N PRO A 208 7.50 25.18 -10.38
CA PRO A 208 6.11 24.99 -10.83
C PRO A 208 5.65 26.13 -11.76
#